data_AF-A0A9E2B0F7-F1
#
_entry.id   AF-A0A9E2B0F7-F1
#
_cell.length_a   1.000
_cell.length_b   1.000
_cell.length_c   1.000
_cell.angle_alpha   90.00
_cell.angle_beta   90.00
_cell.angle_gamma   90.00
#
_symmetry.space_group_name_H-M   'P 1'
#
loop_
_entity.id
_entity.type
_entity.pdbx_description
1 polymer ?
#
loop_
_entity_poly.entity_id
_entity_poly.type
_entity_poly.pdbx_seq_one_letter_code
_entity_poly.pdbx_strand_id
1 'polypeptide(L)' 'PLCIILIAVGLRPFPFYKRLSKLGISYGIISYLFVFLLVSNPNSEFIGLYQRIIEAVFIAWIVSCAFKIKNEQTPL' A
#
# COMPACT_ATOMS: atom_id res chain seq x y z
N PRO A 1 4.70 -5.17 2.35
CA PRO A 1 3.40 -5.70 1.88
C PRO A 1 2.46 -6.14 3.01
N LEU A 2 2.87 -7.08 3.88
CA LEU A 2 1.98 -7.65 4.92
C LEU A 2 1.43 -6.59 5.88
N CYS A 3 2.25 -5.65 6.34
CA CYS A 3 1.80 -4.58 7.23
C CYS A 3 0.71 -3.70 6.61
N ILE A 4 0.83 -3.38 5.31
CA ILE A 4 -0.18 -2.60 4.57
C ILE A 4 -1.52 -3.36 4.56
N ILE A 5 -1.47 -4.66 4.28
CA ILE A 5 -2.67 -5.52 4.25
C ILE A 5 -3.30 -5.61 5.64
N LEU A 6 -2.50 -5.86 6.69
CA LEU A 6 -2.99 -5.95 8.07
C LEU A 6 -3.67 -4.64 8.52
N ILE A 7 -3.05 -3.50 8.25
CA ILE A 7 -3.62 -2.18 8.56
C ILE A 7 -4.92 -1.97 7.78
N ALA A 8 -4.93 -2.29 6.49
CA ALA A 8 -6.10 -2.12 5.64
C ALA A 8 -7.27 -3.03 6.06
N VAL A 9 -7.00 -4.26 6.49
CA VAL A 9 -7.99 -5.18 7.06
C VAL A 9 -8.49 -4.66 8.42
N GLY A 10 -7.60 -4.17 9.28
CA GLY A 10 -7.96 -3.55 10.56
C GLY A 10 -8.84 -2.30 10.40
N LEU A 11 -8.72 -1.58 9.29
CA LEU A 11 -9.57 -0.42 8.94
C LEU A 11 -10.95 -0.80 8.39
N ARG A 12 -11.18 -2.07 8.01
CA ARG A 12 -12.41 -2.55 7.37
C ARG A 12 -13.69 -2.39 8.21
N PRO A 13 -13.68 -2.56 9.55
CA PRO A 13 -14.86 -2.37 10.39
C PRO A 13 -15.32 -0.91 10.45
N PHE A 14 -14.43 0.04 10.20
CA PHE A 14 -14.73 1.47 10.34
C PHE A 14 -15.36 2.01 9.06
N PRO A 15 -16.64 2.43 9.07
CA PRO A 15 -17.34 2.89 7.87
C PRO A 15 -16.65 4.10 7.23
N PHE A 16 -16.06 4.96 8.07
CA PHE A 16 -15.33 6.15 7.64
C PHE A 16 -14.07 5.83 6.81
N TYR A 17 -13.36 4.73 7.15
CA TYR A 17 -12.12 4.33 6.50
C TYR A 17 -12.31 3.26 5.41
N LYS A 18 -13.55 2.90 5.05
CA LYS A 18 -13.82 1.86 4.03
C LYS A 18 -13.11 2.11 2.69
N ARG A 19 -13.04 3.36 2.21
CA ARG A 19 -12.31 3.69 0.97
C ARG A 19 -10.81 3.50 1.13
N LEU A 20 -10.24 3.96 2.24
CA LEU A 20 -8.82 3.81 2.56
C LEU A 20 -8.46 2.32 2.73
N SER A 21 -9.31 1.54 3.39
CA SER A 21 -9.18 0.08 3.53
C SER A 21 -9.13 -0.63 2.17
N LYS A 22 -10.03 -0.33 1.23
CA LYS A 22 -9.98 -0.90 -0.13
C LYS A 22 -8.69 -0.54 -0.87
N LEU A 23 -8.27 0.72 -0.80
CA LEU A 23 -7.01 1.18 -1.40
C LEU A 23 -5.80 0.45 -0.79
N GLY A 24 -5.75 0.33 0.54
CA GLY A 24 -4.66 -0.36 1.23
C GLY A 24 -4.57 -1.84 0.87
N ILE A 25 -5.71 -2.53 0.74
CA ILE A 25 -5.72 -3.92 0.26
C ILE A 25 -5.16 -3.98 -1.16
N SER A 26 -5.55 -3.08 -2.07
CA SER A 26 -5.01 -3.06 -3.44
C SER A 26 -3.50 -2.79 -3.48
N TYR A 27 -3.00 -1.78 -2.74
CA TYR A 27 -1.56 -1.51 -2.64
C TYR A 27 -0.79 -2.69 -2.03
N GLY A 28 -1.38 -3.33 -1.01
CA GLY A 28 -0.81 -4.52 -0.38
C GLY A 28 -0.66 -5.70 -1.36
N ILE A 29 -1.67 -5.98 -2.18
CA ILE A 29 -1.65 -7.03 -3.20
C ILE A 29 -0.63 -6.71 -4.29
N ILE A 30 -0.61 -5.48 -4.80
CA ILE A 30 0.36 -5.05 -5.83
C ILE A 30 1.79 -5.18 -5.28
N SER A 31 2.05 -4.67 -4.08
CA SER A 31 3.35 -4.80 -3.42
C SER A 31 3.76 -6.26 -3.21
N TYR A 32 2.82 -7.13 -2.84
CA TYR A 32 3.08 -8.56 -2.67
C TYR A 32 3.48 -9.24 -3.99
N LEU A 33 2.80 -8.90 -5.10
CA LEU A 33 3.13 -9.40 -6.43
C LEU A 33 4.56 -9.03 -6.85
N PHE A 34 4.96 -7.76 -6.65
CA PHE A 34 6.31 -7.32 -7.00
C PHE A 34 7.38 -7.92 -6.09
N VAL A 35 7.08 -8.14 -4.80
CA VAL A 35 7.98 -8.87 -3.90
C VAL A 35 8.15 -10.32 -4.35
N PHE A 36 7.06 -10.97 -4.79
CA PHE A 36 7.14 -12.31 -5.36
C PHE A 36 8.05 -12.34 -6.59
N LEU A 37 7.85 -11.42 -7.56
CA LEU A 37 8.70 -11.31 -8.75
C LEU A 37 10.18 -11.08 -8.40
N LEU A 38 10.46 -10.23 -7.41
CA LEU A 38 11.80 -9.93 -6.93
C LEU A 38 12.50 -11.18 -6.38
N VAL A 39 11.78 -11.99 -5.60
CA VAL A 39 12.32 -13.20 -4.96
C VAL A 39 12.40 -14.38 -5.95
N SER A 40 11.50 -14.47 -6.92
CA SER A 40 11.48 -15.56 -7.90
C SER A 40 12.66 -15.51 -8.88
N ASN A 41 13.20 -14.33 -9.18
CA ASN A 41 14.38 -14.20 -10.04
C ASN A 41 15.34 -13.11 -9.53
N PRO A 42 16.16 -13.42 -8.51
CA PRO A 42 17.06 -12.45 -7.87
C PRO A 42 18.21 -11.98 -8.77
N ASN A 43 18.48 -12.67 -9.88
CA ASN A 43 19.52 -12.31 -10.86
C ASN A 43 18.96 -11.53 -12.05
N SER A 44 17.70 -11.10 -11.98
CA SER A 44 17.10 -10.26 -13.02
C SER A 44 17.83 -8.93 -13.14
N GLU A 45 18.11 -8.50 -14.37
CA GLU A 45 18.65 -7.16 -14.68
C GLU A 45 17.72 -6.03 -14.18
N PHE A 46 16.45 -6.36 -13.90
CA PHE A 46 15.43 -5.42 -13.44
C PHE A 46 15.22 -5.41 -11.91
N ILE A 47 16.10 -6.03 -11.12
CA ILE A 47 15.97 -6.10 -9.65
C ILE A 47 15.76 -4.71 -9.00
N GLY A 48 16.52 -3.71 -9.45
CA GLY A 48 16.40 -2.34 -8.96
C GLY A 48 15.09 -1.66 -9.35
N LEU A 49 14.53 -2.03 -10.51
CA LEU A 49 13.23 -1.52 -10.95
C LEU A 49 12.10 -2.05 -10.07
N TYR A 50 12.10 -3.36 -9.79
CA TYR A 50 11.10 -3.99 -8.92
C TYR A 50 11.13 -3.39 -7.52
N GLN A 51 12.33 -3.14 -6.96
CA GLN A 51 12.46 -2.46 -5.66
C GLN A 51 11.88 -1.05 -5.68
N ARG A 52 12.21 -0.22 -6.68
CA ARG A 52 11.65 1.14 -6.81
C ARG A 52 10.13 1.14 -6.94
N ILE A 53 9.56 0.15 -7.65
CA ILE A 53 8.10 0.00 -7.74
C ILE A 53 7.51 -0.32 -6.36
N ILE A 54 8.13 -1.22 -5.60
CA ILE A 54 7.70 -1.56 -4.23
C ILE A 54 7.74 -0.31 -3.35
N GLU A 55 8.85 0.44 -3.36
CA GLU A 55 9.01 1.69 -2.59
C GLU A 55 7.94 2.74 -2.98
N ALA A 56 7.70 2.92 -4.28
CA ALA A 56 6.67 3.85 -4.77
C ALA A 56 5.26 3.47 -4.29
N VAL A 57 4.93 2.17 -4.24
CA VAL A 57 3.66 1.68 -3.69
C VAL A 57 3.54 2.00 -2.20
N PHE A 58 4.62 1.85 -1.43
CA PHE A 58 4.63 2.25 -0.02
C PHE A 58 4.43 3.75 0.17
N ILE A 59 5.11 4.58 -0.62
CA ILE A 59 4.95 6.04 -0.58
C ILE A 59 3.50 6.43 -0.93
N ALA A 60 2.94 5.85 -2.00
CA ALA A 60 1.56 6.11 -2.41
C ALA A 60 0.54 5.73 -1.31
N TRP A 61 0.79 4.62 -0.60
CA TRP A 61 -0.02 4.23 0.54
C TRP A 61 0.07 5.24 1.69
N ILE A 62 1.28 5.66 2.08
CA ILE A 62 1.49 6.64 3.15
C ILE A 62 0.81 7.98 2.81
N VAL A 63 0.96 8.44 1.58
CA VAL A 63 0.34 9.67 1.09
C VAL A 63 -1.19 9.56 1.12
N SER A 64 -1.75 8.42 0.71
CA SER A 64 -3.20 8.16 0.78
C SER A 64 -3.72 8.22 2.22
N CYS A 65 -2.98 7.65 3.17
CA CYS A 65 -3.30 7.76 4.60
C CYS A 65 -3.25 9.21 5.09
N ALA A 66 -2.18 9.95 4.74
CA ALA A 66 -2.01 11.35 5.13
C ALA A 66 -3.16 12.23 4.60
N PHE A 67 -3.55 12.07 3.34
CA PHE A 67 -4.70 12.78 2.77
C PHE A 67 -6.00 12.47 3.50
N LYS A 68 -6.24 11.19 3.85
CA LYS A 68 -7.45 10.79 4.58
C LYS A 68 -7.50 11.42 5.97
N ILE A 69 -6.38 11.49 6.68
CA ILE A 69 -6.27 12.13 8.00
C ILE A 69 -6.47 13.65 7.89
N LYS A 70 -5.84 14.30 6.90
CA LYS A 70 -6.01 15.75 6.67
C LYS A 70 -7.48 16.11 6.40
N ASN A 71 -8.17 15.30 5.59
CA ASN A 71 -9.57 15.54 5.25
C ASN A 71 -10.54 15.33 6.44
N GLU A 72 -10.11 14.64 7.49
CA GLU A 72 -10.87 14.50 8.75
C GLU A 72 -10.73 15.73 9.64
N GLN A 73 -9.57 16.39 9.63
CA GLN A 73 -9.29 17.54 10.48
C GLN A 73 -9.91 18.85 9.96
N THR A 74 -10.59 18.82 8.81
CA THR A 74 -11.28 19.99 8.24
C THR A 74 -12.80 19.78 8.31
N PRO A 75 -13.44 19.93 9.49
CA PRO A 75 -14.89 20.08 9.54
C PRO A 75 -15.23 21.44 8.92
N LEU A 76 -15.97 21.43 7.82
CA LEU A 76 -16.62 22.62 7.28
C LEU A 76 -18.00 22.77 7.94
#